data_AF-A0A7V6MVJ1-F1
#
_entry.id   AF-A0A7V6MVJ1-F1
#
_cell.length_a   1.000
_cell.length_b   1.000
_cell.length_c   1.000
_cell.angle_alpha   90.00
_cell.angle_beta   90.00
_cell.angle_gamma   90.00
#
_symmetry.space_group_name_H-M   'P 1'
#
loop_
_entity.id
_entity.type
_entity.pdbx_description
1 polymer ?
#
loop_
_entity_poly.entity_id
_entity_poly.type
_entity_poly.pdbx_seq_one_letter_code
_entity_poly.pdbx_strand_id
1 'polypeptide(L)'
;MKEDKLKLRRKIYRLVAEHASTLDNLEDVYNAVMETIDEDVSREEAEYRVRAALGSFGKEKIPEEVDFPFISVIEKACIEHTEECKCTQVCESKAISKSDEKGKPVLDIDKCLSCGLCIVACPEGAITDKAEIAQTINLIKKHKRVYAILAPAFSGQFGSEVSEEQIKSALLMLGFYDVMEVALGADMITVKEADEFLKRMGRGDKFMITSCCCPPFVRMAKGFRPKISGMISDSVSPMVAVARFVKAEDENAKVVFIGPCVAKKTEAKLPELRDAVDCVLTFEELAAIFEAYKLEPGKIEVEMPMTDASHDGRIYAHTGGVSSAISTSIRSLNPNLDIKIRHGNGIKECKQILDAIEQGNLEANFVEGMACIGGCVGGPGKLIDPNIGTKAVDTFAEKSQVKEAVSNEAAKILVEKYKDKVELTSPKM
;
A
#
# COMPACT_ATOMS: atom_id res chain seq x y z
N MET A 1 -18.79 3.09 1.41
CA MET A 1 -19.36 3.06 2.77
C MET A 1 -20.42 4.13 2.92
N LYS A 2 -21.47 3.93 3.73
CA LYS A 2 -22.41 5.01 4.08
C LYS A 2 -21.69 6.06 4.94
N GLU A 3 -22.12 7.31 4.84
CA GLU A 3 -21.44 8.46 5.45
C GLU A 3 -21.37 8.35 6.98
N ASP A 4 -22.45 7.91 7.63
CA ASP A 4 -22.53 7.67 9.07
C ASP A 4 -21.52 6.61 9.53
N LYS A 5 -21.42 5.49 8.81
CA LYS A 5 -20.48 4.40 9.12
C LYS A 5 -19.02 4.81 8.88
N LEU A 6 -18.77 5.63 7.86
CA LEU A 6 -17.44 6.20 7.60
C LEU A 6 -17.02 7.16 8.72
N LYS A 7 -17.93 8.05 9.15
CA LYS A 7 -17.70 8.94 10.29
C LYS A 7 -17.42 8.17 11.57
N LEU A 8 -18.17 7.10 11.84
CA LEU A 8 -17.92 6.22 12.98
C LEU A 8 -16.52 5.59 12.91
N ARG A 9 -16.13 5.05 11.75
CA ARG A 9 -14.80 4.46 11.55
C ARG A 9 -13.68 5.47 11.85
N ARG A 10 -13.78 6.68 11.28
CA ARG A 10 -12.79 7.75 11.51
C ARG A 10 -12.76 8.21 12.96
N LYS A 11 -13.92 8.32 13.61
CA LYS A 11 -14.02 8.62 15.05
C LYS A 11 -13.28 7.57 15.88
N ILE A 12 -13.47 6.29 15.59
CA ILE A 12 -12.77 5.19 16.29
C ILE A 12 -11.25 5.30 16.07
N TYR A 13 -10.79 5.51 14.84
CA TYR A 13 -9.36 5.65 14.54
C TYR A 13 -8.74 6.84 15.27
N ARG A 14 -9.44 7.97 15.32
CA ARG A 14 -9.01 9.14 16.07
C ARG A 14 -8.91 8.86 17.57
N LEU A 15 -9.94 8.27 18.17
CA LEU A 15 -9.92 7.91 19.60
C LEU A 15 -8.79 6.92 19.92
N VAL A 16 -8.56 5.92 19.07
CA VAL A 16 -7.43 5.00 19.22
C VAL A 16 -6.10 5.75 19.19
N ALA A 17 -5.91 6.70 18.27
CA ALA A 17 -4.71 7.51 18.20
C ALA A 17 -4.54 8.44 19.43
N GLU A 18 -5.61 9.09 19.88
CA GLU A 18 -5.63 9.95 21.07
C GLU A 18 -5.21 9.16 22.32
N HIS A 19 -5.81 8.00 22.56
CA HIS A 19 -5.51 7.19 23.73
C HIS A 19 -4.15 6.49 23.65
N ALA A 20 -3.74 6.01 22.47
CA ALA A 20 -2.41 5.41 22.27
C ALA A 20 -1.27 6.42 22.49
N SER A 21 -1.52 7.72 22.35
CA SER A 21 -0.52 8.75 22.66
C SER A 21 -0.16 8.76 24.16
N THR A 22 -1.13 8.49 25.04
CA THR A 22 -0.97 8.60 26.50
C THR A 22 -0.78 7.27 27.19
N LEU A 23 -1.33 6.19 26.64
CA LEU A 23 -1.32 4.86 27.22
C LEU A 23 -0.31 3.97 26.49
N ASP A 24 0.43 3.16 27.24
CA ASP A 24 1.42 2.23 26.68
C ASP A 24 0.84 0.83 26.43
N ASN A 25 -0.21 0.47 27.18
CA ASN A 25 -0.88 -0.81 27.09
C ASN A 25 -2.11 -0.72 26.17
N LEU A 26 -2.13 -1.53 25.13
CA LEU A 26 -3.21 -1.56 24.15
C LEU A 26 -4.57 -1.94 24.76
N GLU A 27 -4.58 -2.71 25.85
CA GLU A 27 -5.83 -3.04 26.55
C GLU A 27 -6.44 -1.82 27.25
N ASP A 28 -5.60 -0.91 27.75
CA ASP A 28 -6.08 0.32 28.38
C ASP A 28 -6.61 1.29 27.32
N VAL A 29 -5.97 1.32 26.13
CA VAL A 29 -6.48 2.02 24.94
C VAL A 29 -7.85 1.47 24.55
N TYR A 30 -8.01 0.15 24.49
CA TYR A 30 -9.30 -0.49 24.20
C TYR A 30 -10.39 -0.05 25.17
N ASN A 31 -10.13 -0.12 26.48
CA ASN A 31 -11.11 0.25 27.51
C ASN A 31 -11.51 1.73 27.39
N ALA A 32 -10.53 2.63 27.23
CA ALA A 32 -10.79 4.07 27.12
C ALA A 32 -11.61 4.43 25.86
N VAL A 33 -11.32 3.80 24.72
CA VAL A 33 -12.09 4.00 23.49
C VAL A 33 -13.53 3.49 23.67
N MET A 34 -13.71 2.32 24.27
CA MET A 34 -15.04 1.74 24.52
C MET A 34 -15.89 2.57 25.48
N GLU A 35 -15.29 3.27 26.44
CA GLU A 35 -15.98 4.20 27.34
C GLU A 35 -16.43 5.49 26.64
N THR A 36 -15.78 5.86 25.53
CA THR A 36 -16.00 7.12 24.80
C THR A 36 -16.93 6.98 23.59
N ILE A 37 -17.25 5.75 23.17
CA ILE A 37 -18.16 5.49 22.05
C ILE A 37 -19.61 5.67 22.49
N ASP A 38 -20.39 6.43 21.71
CA ASP A 38 -21.79 6.76 21.98
C ASP A 38 -22.72 5.53 21.91
N GLU A 39 -23.92 5.63 22.51
CA GLU A 39 -24.94 4.57 22.58
C GLU A 39 -25.61 4.21 21.22
N ASP A 40 -25.34 4.98 20.15
CA ASP A 40 -25.99 4.83 18.83
C ASP A 40 -25.59 3.54 18.07
N VAL A 41 -24.61 2.80 18.59
CA VAL A 41 -24.13 1.53 18.01
C VAL A 41 -24.20 0.44 19.07
N SER A 42 -24.60 -0.77 18.67
CA SER A 42 -24.60 -1.90 19.60
C SER A 42 -23.20 -2.11 20.20
N ARG A 43 -23.13 -2.33 21.52
CA ARG A 43 -21.86 -2.50 22.24
C ARG A 43 -20.97 -3.60 21.64
N GLU A 44 -21.60 -4.67 21.15
CA GLU A 44 -20.89 -5.75 20.43
C GLU A 44 -20.29 -5.26 19.10
N GLU A 45 -21.03 -4.51 18.28
CA GLU A 45 -20.50 -3.95 17.02
C GLU A 45 -19.35 -2.97 17.30
N ALA A 46 -19.49 -2.11 18.30
CA ALA A 46 -18.44 -1.18 18.71
C ALA A 46 -17.16 -1.94 19.13
N GLU A 47 -17.29 -2.98 19.95
CA GLU A 47 -16.15 -3.81 20.38
C GLU A 47 -15.35 -4.34 19.18
N TYR A 48 -16.02 -4.96 18.20
CA TYR A 48 -15.31 -5.51 17.03
C TYR A 48 -14.64 -4.43 16.19
N ARG A 49 -15.25 -3.25 16.06
CA ARG A 49 -14.65 -2.13 15.31
C ARG A 49 -13.42 -1.57 16.04
N VAL A 50 -13.47 -1.44 17.35
CA VAL A 50 -12.32 -0.98 18.16
C VAL A 50 -11.20 -2.01 18.13
N ARG A 51 -11.52 -3.29 18.29
CA ARG A 51 -10.52 -4.37 18.19
C ARG A 51 -9.84 -4.35 16.81
N ALA A 52 -10.60 -4.18 15.72
CA ALA A 52 -10.03 -4.03 14.37
C ALA A 52 -9.07 -2.83 14.27
N ALA A 53 -9.45 -1.69 14.87
CA ALA A 53 -8.63 -0.48 14.92
C ALA A 53 -7.36 -0.63 15.77
N LEU A 54 -7.33 -1.60 16.68
CA LEU A 54 -6.18 -1.98 17.49
C LEU A 54 -5.41 -3.18 16.90
N GLY A 55 -5.81 -3.68 15.73
CA GLY A 55 -5.07 -4.71 15.02
C GLY A 55 -5.40 -6.15 15.43
N SER A 56 -6.50 -6.41 16.16
CA SER A 56 -6.90 -7.76 16.55
C SER A 56 -8.40 -7.99 16.40
N PHE A 57 -8.82 -9.25 16.29
CA PHE A 57 -10.23 -9.64 16.45
C PHE A 57 -10.41 -10.67 17.58
N GLY A 58 -9.31 -11.10 18.20
CA GLY A 58 -9.35 -12.00 19.35
C GLY A 58 -9.83 -11.27 20.60
N LYS A 59 -10.43 -12.02 21.52
CA LYS A 59 -10.73 -11.58 22.90
C LYS A 59 -9.51 -11.61 23.82
N GLU A 60 -8.39 -12.14 23.31
CA GLU A 60 -7.10 -12.20 24.00
C GLU A 60 -6.42 -10.82 24.00
N LYS A 61 -5.28 -10.74 24.68
CA LYS A 61 -4.46 -9.53 24.76
C LYS A 61 -4.14 -9.01 23.36
N ILE A 62 -4.32 -7.71 23.15
CA ILE A 62 -4.03 -7.08 21.87
C ILE A 62 -2.52 -7.17 21.59
N PRO A 63 -2.11 -7.74 20.44
CA PRO A 63 -0.71 -8.00 20.16
C PRO A 63 0.04 -6.73 19.77
N GLU A 64 1.36 -6.70 20.05
CA GLU A 64 2.25 -5.61 19.61
C GLU A 64 2.45 -5.62 18.09
N GLU A 65 2.31 -6.77 17.45
CA GLU A 65 2.35 -6.95 15.99
C GLU A 65 1.01 -7.47 15.47
N VAL A 66 0.58 -6.98 14.31
CA VAL A 66 -0.68 -7.37 13.70
C VAL A 66 -0.48 -8.56 12.77
N ASP A 67 -1.14 -9.67 13.08
CA ASP A 67 -1.05 -10.90 12.30
C ASP A 67 -2.05 -10.97 11.14
N PHE A 68 -1.65 -11.71 10.11
CA PHE A 68 -2.52 -12.10 9.00
C PHE A 68 -3.71 -12.97 9.50
N PRO A 69 -4.93 -12.84 8.93
CA PRO A 69 -5.32 -11.98 7.81
C PRO A 69 -5.60 -10.54 8.21
N PHE A 70 -5.26 -9.60 7.32
CA PHE A 70 -5.52 -8.17 7.54
C PHE A 70 -6.94 -7.74 7.21
N ILE A 71 -7.63 -8.43 6.30
CA ILE A 71 -9.04 -8.17 5.99
C ILE A 71 -9.91 -9.11 6.82
N SER A 72 -10.97 -8.61 7.40
CA SER A 72 -11.87 -9.39 8.25
C SER A 72 -13.32 -8.90 8.16
N VAL A 73 -14.23 -9.75 8.62
CA VAL A 73 -15.67 -9.49 8.60
C VAL A 73 -16.17 -9.29 10.04
N ILE A 74 -16.82 -8.16 10.28
CA ILE A 74 -17.59 -7.87 11.48
C ILE A 74 -19.02 -8.37 11.23
N GLU A 75 -19.31 -9.61 11.60
CA GLU A 75 -20.60 -10.26 11.33
C GLU A 75 -21.79 -9.45 11.86
N LYS A 76 -21.61 -8.79 13.01
CA LYS A 76 -22.64 -7.99 13.70
C LYS A 76 -22.95 -6.66 12.99
N ALA A 77 -21.98 -6.11 12.25
CA ALA A 77 -22.17 -4.89 11.47
C ALA A 77 -22.88 -5.15 10.14
N CYS A 78 -22.83 -6.38 9.63
CA CYS A 78 -23.55 -6.74 8.41
C CYS A 78 -25.03 -6.95 8.73
N ILE A 79 -25.93 -6.17 8.13
CA ILE A 79 -27.38 -6.34 8.32
C ILE A 79 -27.84 -7.62 7.60
N GLU A 80 -27.69 -7.66 6.28
CA GLU A 80 -28.05 -8.80 5.43
C GLU A 80 -26.98 -9.00 4.33
N HIS A 81 -26.60 -10.25 4.07
CA HIS A 81 -25.72 -10.61 2.96
C HIS A 81 -26.47 -11.38 1.87
N THR A 82 -26.51 -10.79 0.69
CA THR A 82 -27.10 -11.32 -0.54
C THR A 82 -26.02 -11.47 -1.62
N GLU A 83 -26.30 -12.26 -2.66
CA GLU A 83 -25.39 -12.41 -3.81
C GLU A 83 -25.19 -11.08 -4.57
N GLU A 84 -26.16 -10.17 -4.48
CA GLU A 84 -26.11 -8.82 -5.07
C GLU A 84 -25.35 -7.80 -4.21
N CYS A 85 -24.78 -8.21 -3.07
CA CYS A 85 -24.02 -7.31 -2.23
C CYS A 85 -22.79 -6.74 -2.95
N LYS A 86 -22.57 -5.43 -2.77
CA LYS A 86 -21.42 -4.72 -3.36
C LYS A 86 -20.08 -5.38 -3.03
N CYS A 87 -19.93 -5.90 -1.80
CA CYS A 87 -18.69 -6.59 -1.41
C CYS A 87 -18.44 -7.89 -2.21
N THR A 88 -19.49 -8.64 -2.56
CA THR A 88 -19.41 -9.81 -3.42
C THR A 88 -19.15 -9.40 -4.86
N GLN A 89 -19.84 -8.37 -5.35
CA GLN A 89 -19.71 -7.86 -6.72
C GLN A 89 -18.31 -7.35 -7.04
N VAL A 90 -17.64 -6.66 -6.11
CA VAL A 90 -16.26 -6.17 -6.33
C VAL A 90 -15.19 -7.24 -6.10
N CYS A 91 -15.55 -8.40 -5.54
CA CYS A 91 -14.62 -9.48 -5.25
C CYS A 91 -14.47 -10.40 -6.47
N GLU A 92 -13.63 -10.00 -7.42
CA GLU A 92 -13.38 -10.73 -8.67
C GLU A 92 -12.81 -12.15 -8.46
N SER A 93 -12.10 -12.38 -7.35
CA SER A 93 -11.60 -13.73 -6.99
C SER A 93 -12.66 -14.61 -6.32
N LYS A 94 -13.87 -14.08 -6.06
CA LYS A 94 -14.98 -14.76 -5.38
C LYS A 94 -14.57 -15.32 -4.02
N ALA A 95 -13.76 -14.58 -3.29
CA ALA A 95 -13.33 -14.90 -1.94
C ALA A 95 -14.40 -14.62 -0.88
N ILE A 96 -15.41 -13.81 -1.21
CA ILE A 96 -16.53 -13.52 -0.30
C ILE A 96 -17.73 -14.34 -0.73
N SER A 97 -18.26 -15.15 0.19
CA SER A 97 -19.46 -15.96 -0.01
C SER A 97 -20.45 -15.80 1.12
N LYS A 98 -21.67 -16.33 0.93
CA LYS A 98 -22.71 -16.37 1.96
C LYS A 98 -22.49 -17.58 2.88
N SER A 99 -22.54 -17.36 4.19
CA SER A 99 -22.64 -18.44 5.18
C SER A 99 -23.99 -19.15 5.09
N ASP A 100 -23.96 -20.47 5.11
CA ASP A 100 -25.14 -21.34 5.06
C ASP A 100 -26.07 -21.19 6.28
N GLU A 101 -25.54 -20.78 7.44
CA GLU A 101 -26.29 -20.81 8.71
C GLU A 101 -26.85 -19.44 9.15
N LYS A 102 -26.27 -18.32 8.69
CA LYS A 102 -26.59 -16.98 9.24
C LYS A 102 -26.83 -15.88 8.21
N GLY A 103 -26.71 -16.17 6.91
CA GLY A 103 -26.82 -15.14 5.87
C GLY A 103 -25.83 -13.99 6.05
N LYS A 104 -24.63 -14.29 6.58
CA LYS A 104 -23.51 -13.35 6.80
C LYS A 104 -22.38 -13.61 5.79
N PRO A 105 -21.51 -12.63 5.53
CA PRO A 105 -20.38 -12.83 4.63
C PRO A 105 -19.30 -13.69 5.29
N VAL A 106 -18.77 -14.64 4.54
CA VAL A 106 -17.58 -15.42 4.90
C VAL A 106 -16.46 -15.06 3.94
N LEU A 107 -15.26 -14.87 4.48
CA LEU A 107 -14.07 -14.59 3.69
C LEU A 107 -13.18 -15.84 3.61
N ASP A 108 -13.06 -16.38 2.40
CA ASP A 108 -12.09 -17.42 2.05
C ASP A 108 -10.71 -16.77 1.84
N ILE A 109 -9.83 -17.00 2.82
CA ILE A 109 -8.49 -16.40 2.87
C ILE A 109 -7.58 -16.93 1.76
N ASP A 110 -7.77 -18.17 1.31
CA ASP A 110 -6.94 -18.78 0.27
C ASP A 110 -7.25 -18.14 -1.09
N LYS A 111 -8.52 -17.84 -1.34
CA LYS A 111 -8.97 -17.12 -2.55
C LYS A 111 -8.78 -15.60 -2.48
N CYS A 112 -8.56 -15.03 -1.30
CA CYS A 112 -8.51 -13.58 -1.13
C CYS A 112 -7.22 -12.97 -1.69
N LEU A 113 -7.34 -11.99 -2.58
CA LEU A 113 -6.19 -11.23 -3.12
C LEU A 113 -5.65 -10.17 -2.16
N SER A 114 -6.24 -10.01 -0.97
CA SER A 114 -5.92 -8.96 0.01
C SER A 114 -6.02 -7.51 -0.53
N CYS A 115 -6.79 -7.28 -1.61
CA CYS A 115 -6.85 -5.97 -2.29
C CYS A 115 -7.63 -4.88 -1.54
N GLY A 116 -8.47 -5.22 -0.56
CA GLY A 116 -9.24 -4.27 0.25
C GLY A 116 -10.41 -3.59 -0.47
N LEU A 117 -10.69 -3.88 -1.74
CA LEU A 117 -11.80 -3.24 -2.49
C LEU A 117 -13.18 -3.48 -1.85
N CYS A 118 -13.36 -4.63 -1.20
CA CYS A 118 -14.57 -4.99 -0.47
C CYS A 118 -14.81 -4.10 0.76
N ILE A 119 -13.76 -3.55 1.39
CA ILE A 119 -13.84 -2.65 2.54
C ILE A 119 -14.52 -1.33 2.11
N VAL A 120 -14.04 -0.74 1.02
CA VAL A 120 -14.59 0.52 0.48
C VAL A 120 -16.01 0.34 -0.05
N ALA A 121 -16.28 -0.80 -0.69
CA ALA A 121 -17.56 -1.11 -1.30
C ALA A 121 -18.69 -1.41 -0.29
N CYS A 122 -18.35 -1.92 0.90
CA CYS A 122 -19.33 -2.29 1.91
C CYS A 122 -20.07 -1.04 2.44
N PRO A 123 -21.41 -0.94 2.29
CA PRO A 123 -22.15 0.21 2.79
C PRO A 123 -22.14 0.28 4.32
N GLU A 124 -22.22 -0.86 5.01
CA GLU A 124 -22.26 -0.93 6.48
C GLU A 124 -20.87 -0.84 7.15
N GLY A 125 -19.80 -0.89 6.36
CA GLY A 125 -18.44 -1.02 6.90
C GLY A 125 -18.26 -2.30 7.72
N ALA A 126 -18.94 -3.37 7.31
CA ALA A 126 -18.85 -4.69 7.95
C ALA A 126 -17.62 -5.48 7.52
N ILE A 127 -16.99 -5.11 6.39
CA ILE A 127 -15.67 -5.62 6.01
C ILE A 127 -14.68 -4.51 6.32
N THR A 128 -13.65 -4.84 7.07
CA THR A 128 -12.66 -3.88 7.55
C THR A 128 -11.26 -4.48 7.49
N ASP A 129 -10.25 -3.62 7.52
CA ASP A 129 -8.87 -4.03 7.74
C ASP A 129 -8.43 -3.82 9.20
N LYS A 130 -7.47 -4.64 9.63
CA LYS A 130 -6.75 -4.46 10.88
C LYS A 130 -5.85 -3.24 10.77
N ALA A 131 -6.05 -2.27 11.66
CA ALA A 131 -5.24 -1.07 11.67
C ALA A 131 -3.94 -1.24 12.47
N GLU A 132 -2.94 -0.44 12.12
CA GLU A 132 -1.64 -0.40 12.81
C GLU A 132 -1.37 0.98 13.45
N ILE A 133 -2.43 1.72 13.81
CA ILE A 133 -2.37 3.07 14.40
C ILE A 133 -1.64 3.03 15.75
N ALA A 134 -2.17 2.23 16.69
CA ALA A 134 -1.64 2.16 18.04
C ALA A 134 -0.23 1.54 18.06
N GLN A 135 0.01 0.56 17.20
CA GLN A 135 1.33 -0.06 16.98
C GLN A 135 2.34 0.98 16.52
N THR A 136 1.98 1.82 15.53
CA THR A 136 2.87 2.88 15.05
C THR A 136 3.16 3.93 16.12
N ILE A 137 2.16 4.39 16.85
CA ILE A 137 2.35 5.37 17.94
C ILE A 137 3.25 4.79 19.03
N ASN A 138 3.02 3.54 19.44
CA ASN A 138 3.88 2.86 20.40
C ASN A 138 5.31 2.67 19.89
N LEU A 139 5.49 2.39 18.60
CA LEU A 139 6.81 2.27 17.97
C LEU A 139 7.59 3.59 18.06
N ILE A 140 6.93 4.72 17.75
CA ILE A 140 7.50 6.08 17.86
C ILE A 140 7.86 6.40 19.32
N LYS A 141 7.01 6.03 20.28
CA LYS A 141 7.28 6.27 21.72
C LYS A 141 8.46 5.44 22.25
N LYS A 142 8.57 4.17 21.82
CA LYS A 142 9.57 3.21 22.32
C LYS A 142 10.94 3.36 21.64
N HIS A 143 10.98 3.80 20.38
CA HIS A 143 12.21 3.86 19.59
C HIS A 143 12.50 5.27 19.09
N LYS A 144 13.78 5.67 19.12
CA LYS A 144 14.21 6.99 18.61
C LYS A 144 14.47 7.03 17.10
N ARG A 145 14.70 5.86 16.47
CA ARG A 145 15.09 5.71 15.07
C ARG A 145 13.94 5.12 14.24
N VAL A 146 12.79 5.79 14.28
CA VAL A 146 11.60 5.37 13.51
C VAL A 146 11.50 6.23 12.25
N TYR A 147 11.57 5.60 11.09
CA TYR A 147 11.55 6.23 9.77
C TYR A 147 10.18 6.05 9.13
N ALA A 148 9.65 7.10 8.52
CA ALA A 148 8.46 7.01 7.67
C ALA A 148 8.87 6.91 6.20
N ILE A 149 8.28 5.97 5.46
CA ILE A 149 8.42 5.90 4.00
C ILE A 149 7.07 6.15 3.33
N LEU A 150 6.99 7.21 2.52
CA LEU A 150 5.74 7.68 1.90
C LEU A 150 5.56 7.09 0.50
N ALA A 151 4.44 6.40 0.27
CA ALA A 151 4.06 5.94 -1.05
C ALA A 151 3.87 7.12 -2.02
N PRO A 152 4.23 7.01 -3.32
CA PRO A 152 4.16 8.13 -4.26
C PRO A 152 2.76 8.74 -4.42
N ALA A 153 1.70 7.99 -4.12
CA ALA A 153 0.30 8.41 -4.22
C ALA A 153 -0.18 9.39 -3.12
N PHE A 154 0.71 9.87 -2.25
CA PHE A 154 0.35 10.74 -1.12
C PHE A 154 0.00 12.18 -1.55
N SER A 155 0.51 12.64 -2.69
CA SER A 155 0.21 13.96 -3.26
C SER A 155 -1.30 14.21 -3.36
N GLY A 156 -1.75 15.34 -2.82
CA GLY A 156 -3.15 15.78 -2.81
C GLY A 156 -4.09 15.04 -1.85
N GLN A 157 -3.65 13.98 -1.16
CA GLN A 157 -4.53 13.17 -0.29
C GLN A 157 -5.02 13.92 0.94
N PHE A 158 -4.24 14.88 1.44
CA PHE A 158 -4.48 15.58 2.71
C PHE A 158 -5.02 17.01 2.52
N GLY A 159 -5.55 17.32 1.34
CA GLY A 159 -6.10 18.63 0.99
C GLY A 159 -5.40 19.25 -0.21
N SER A 160 -6.13 20.07 -0.97
CA SER A 160 -5.62 20.70 -2.20
C SER A 160 -4.58 21.80 -1.95
N GLU A 161 -4.59 22.38 -0.75
CA GLU A 161 -3.66 23.45 -0.35
C GLU A 161 -2.44 22.91 0.41
N VAL A 162 -2.41 21.60 0.68
CA VAL A 162 -1.32 20.97 1.42
C VAL A 162 -0.25 20.51 0.45
N SER A 163 0.94 21.07 0.59
CA SER A 163 2.13 20.68 -0.19
C SER A 163 2.72 19.36 0.31
N GLU A 164 3.48 18.70 -0.56
CA GLU A 164 4.18 17.46 -0.24
C GLU A 164 5.18 17.63 0.92
N GLU A 165 5.88 18.75 0.94
CA GLU A 165 6.84 19.08 1.99
C GLU A 165 6.17 19.39 3.35
N GLN A 166 4.93 19.90 3.35
CA GLN A 166 4.14 20.07 4.57
C GLN A 166 3.80 18.71 5.19
N ILE A 167 3.51 17.69 4.37
CA ILE A 167 3.27 16.33 4.88
C ILE A 167 4.54 15.72 5.47
N LYS A 168 5.69 15.91 4.81
CA LYS A 168 6.99 15.50 5.37
C LYS A 168 7.24 16.17 6.72
N SER A 169 7.04 17.49 6.80
CA SER A 169 7.22 18.26 8.03
C SER A 169 6.25 17.81 9.13
N ALA A 170 4.99 17.53 8.80
CA ALA A 170 4.01 17.00 9.72
C ALA A 170 4.43 15.65 10.34
N LEU A 171 4.97 14.75 9.53
CA LEU A 171 5.48 13.46 10.00
C LEU A 171 6.69 13.63 10.93
N LEU A 172 7.61 14.53 10.62
CA LEU A 172 8.72 14.85 11.53
C LEU A 172 8.21 15.39 12.88
N MET A 173 7.20 16.27 12.85
CA MET A 173 6.56 16.80 14.07
C MET A 173 5.82 15.73 14.88
N LEU A 174 5.30 14.68 14.24
CA LEU A 174 4.71 13.52 14.94
C LEU A 174 5.77 12.68 15.68
N GLY A 175 7.05 12.86 15.40
CA GLY A 175 8.16 12.16 16.08
C GLY A 175 8.89 11.13 15.22
N PHE A 176 8.63 11.07 13.92
CA PHE A 176 9.48 10.29 13.01
C PHE A 176 10.89 10.91 12.94
N TYR A 177 11.91 10.06 12.95
CA TYR A 177 13.31 10.47 12.88
C TYR A 177 13.66 11.07 11.51
N ASP A 178 13.18 10.46 10.44
CA ASP A 178 13.30 10.97 9.07
C ASP A 178 12.17 10.42 8.20
N VAL A 179 11.94 11.06 7.05
CA VAL A 179 10.86 10.76 6.11
C VAL A 179 11.44 10.68 4.70
N MET A 180 11.25 9.54 4.03
CA MET A 180 11.76 9.27 2.69
C MET A 180 10.64 8.95 1.70
N GLU A 181 10.80 9.36 0.44
CA GLU A 181 9.88 8.97 -0.62
C GLU A 181 10.14 7.51 -1.05
N VAL A 182 9.08 6.70 -1.13
CA VAL A 182 9.14 5.37 -1.75
C VAL A 182 9.41 5.46 -3.26
N ALA A 183 9.17 6.63 -3.86
CA ALA A 183 9.53 6.93 -5.24
C ALA A 183 11.04 6.78 -5.51
N LEU A 184 11.90 6.98 -4.52
CA LEU A 184 13.33 6.69 -4.64
C LEU A 184 13.60 5.19 -4.87
N GLY A 185 12.86 4.32 -4.17
CA GLY A 185 12.91 2.88 -4.43
C GLY A 185 12.31 2.50 -5.78
N ALA A 186 11.31 3.26 -6.25
CA ALA A 186 10.75 3.07 -7.58
C ALA A 186 11.79 3.37 -8.66
N ASP A 187 12.65 4.37 -8.49
CA ASP A 187 13.78 4.61 -9.40
C ASP A 187 14.74 3.41 -9.44
N MET A 188 15.11 2.88 -8.28
CA MET A 188 16.00 1.71 -8.18
C MET A 188 15.41 0.47 -8.86
N ILE A 189 14.14 0.18 -8.60
CA ILE A 189 13.43 -0.94 -9.21
C ILE A 189 13.23 -0.73 -10.71
N THR A 190 12.99 0.50 -11.17
CA THR A 190 12.88 0.81 -12.60
C THR A 190 14.15 0.41 -13.35
N VAL A 191 15.32 0.81 -12.85
CA VAL A 191 16.61 0.50 -13.48
C VAL A 191 16.87 -1.01 -13.48
N LYS A 192 16.58 -1.68 -12.35
CA LYS A 192 16.71 -3.14 -12.25
C LYS A 192 15.80 -3.88 -13.24
N GLU A 193 14.52 -3.52 -13.29
CA GLU A 193 13.55 -4.18 -14.18
C GLU A 193 13.83 -3.87 -15.66
N ALA A 194 14.35 -2.69 -15.99
CA ALA A 194 14.82 -2.39 -17.33
C ALA A 194 15.97 -3.32 -17.76
N ASP A 195 16.98 -3.51 -16.90
CA ASP A 195 18.08 -4.46 -17.16
C ASP A 195 17.58 -5.91 -17.24
N GLU A 196 16.67 -6.31 -16.37
CA GLU A 196 16.03 -7.63 -16.40
C GLU A 196 15.28 -7.86 -17.71
N PHE A 197 14.50 -6.88 -18.17
CA PHE A 197 13.79 -6.93 -19.44
C PHE A 197 14.75 -7.15 -20.61
N LEU A 198 15.84 -6.36 -20.68
CA LEU A 198 16.85 -6.47 -21.72
C LEU A 198 17.47 -7.87 -21.75
N LYS A 199 17.80 -8.43 -20.58
CA LYS A 199 18.35 -9.79 -20.47
C LYS A 199 17.35 -10.85 -20.92
N ARG A 200 16.08 -10.74 -20.50
CA ARG A 200 15.00 -11.68 -20.88
C ARG A 200 14.74 -11.65 -22.38
N MET A 201 14.64 -10.46 -22.98
CA MET A 201 14.47 -10.32 -24.43
C MET A 201 15.69 -10.86 -25.20
N GLY A 202 16.91 -10.61 -24.71
CA GLY A 202 18.14 -11.17 -25.28
C GLY A 202 18.24 -12.71 -25.20
N ARG A 203 17.63 -13.32 -24.18
CA ARG A 203 17.51 -14.78 -24.02
C ARG A 203 16.45 -15.40 -24.95
N GLY A 204 15.59 -14.58 -25.57
CA GLY A 204 14.49 -15.03 -26.42
C GLY A 204 13.17 -15.30 -25.67
N ASP A 205 13.01 -14.75 -24.45
CA ASP A 205 11.72 -14.79 -23.77
C ASP A 205 10.69 -13.95 -24.55
N LYS A 206 9.43 -14.39 -24.56
CA LYS A 206 8.37 -13.73 -25.35
C LYS A 206 7.89 -12.41 -24.75
N PHE A 207 7.86 -12.34 -23.42
CA PHE A 207 7.38 -11.17 -22.68
C PHE A 207 7.90 -11.18 -21.25
N MET A 208 7.79 -10.04 -20.57
CA MET A 208 7.98 -9.90 -19.13
C MET A 208 6.73 -9.27 -18.51
N ILE A 209 6.33 -9.79 -17.35
CA ILE A 209 5.27 -9.21 -16.51
C ILE A 209 5.95 -8.44 -15.37
N THR A 210 5.73 -7.13 -15.30
CA THR A 210 6.13 -6.27 -14.16
C THR A 210 5.03 -6.27 -13.09
N SER A 211 4.99 -5.24 -12.25
CA SER A 211 4.05 -5.01 -11.15
C SER A 211 4.32 -5.87 -9.91
N CYS A 212 5.60 -6.17 -9.67
CA CYS A 212 6.12 -6.55 -8.35
C CYS A 212 5.65 -5.58 -7.24
N CYS A 213 5.35 -4.34 -7.60
CA CYS A 213 4.89 -3.30 -6.69
C CYS A 213 3.42 -3.44 -6.26
N CYS A 214 2.60 -4.27 -6.91
CA CYS A 214 1.17 -4.48 -6.63
C CYS A 214 0.91 -5.88 -6.04
N PRO A 215 0.87 -6.05 -4.70
CA PRO A 215 0.72 -7.37 -4.08
C PRO A 215 -0.51 -8.16 -4.52
N PRO A 216 -1.70 -7.55 -4.70
CA PRO A 216 -2.87 -8.30 -5.18
C PRO A 216 -2.68 -8.85 -6.60
N PHE A 217 -1.98 -8.13 -7.47
CA PHE A 217 -1.67 -8.60 -8.82
C PHE A 217 -0.63 -9.73 -8.79
N VAL A 218 0.43 -9.58 -8.00
CA VAL A 218 1.43 -10.64 -7.78
C VAL A 218 0.76 -11.91 -7.27
N ARG A 219 -0.12 -11.78 -6.25
CA ARG A 219 -0.88 -12.91 -5.71
C ARG A 219 -1.82 -13.52 -6.75
N MET A 220 -2.45 -12.72 -7.61
CA MET A 220 -3.29 -13.22 -8.69
C MET A 220 -2.48 -14.02 -9.72
N ALA A 221 -1.35 -13.49 -10.15
CA ALA A 221 -0.53 -14.07 -11.20
C ALA A 221 0.26 -15.30 -10.72
N LYS A 222 0.82 -15.29 -9.50
CA LYS A 222 1.61 -16.42 -8.97
C LYS A 222 0.75 -17.45 -8.27
N GLY A 223 -0.21 -17.01 -7.44
CA GLY A 223 -1.07 -17.90 -6.66
C GLY A 223 -2.08 -18.68 -7.49
N PHE A 224 -2.60 -18.10 -8.58
CA PHE A 224 -3.68 -18.71 -9.38
C PHE A 224 -3.28 -19.06 -10.82
N ARG A 225 -2.07 -18.71 -11.25
CA ARG A 225 -1.57 -18.97 -12.61
C ARG A 225 -0.12 -19.49 -12.62
N PRO A 226 0.17 -20.67 -12.05
CA PRO A 226 1.55 -21.18 -11.92
C PRO A 226 2.33 -21.25 -13.24
N LYS A 227 1.65 -21.47 -14.37
CA LYS A 227 2.26 -21.58 -15.71
C LYS A 227 2.99 -20.32 -16.17
N ILE A 228 2.57 -19.15 -15.71
CA ILE A 228 3.10 -17.85 -16.13
C ILE A 228 3.90 -17.16 -15.00
N SER A 229 4.00 -17.79 -13.83
CA SER A 229 4.69 -17.25 -12.65
C SER A 229 6.15 -16.87 -12.93
N GLY A 230 6.87 -17.67 -13.73
CA GLY A 230 8.27 -17.40 -14.11
C GLY A 230 8.46 -16.20 -15.06
N MET A 231 7.37 -15.68 -15.66
CA MET A 231 7.43 -14.49 -16.51
C MET A 231 7.34 -13.19 -15.72
N ILE A 232 7.07 -13.27 -14.42
CA ILE A 232 7.00 -12.09 -13.54
C ILE A 232 8.40 -11.70 -13.12
N SER A 233 8.67 -10.39 -13.02
CA SER A 233 9.93 -9.88 -12.47
C SER A 233 10.16 -10.43 -11.06
N ASP A 234 11.41 -10.75 -10.76
CA ASP A 234 11.83 -11.17 -9.43
C ASP A 234 12.12 -9.97 -8.50
N SER A 235 11.87 -8.74 -8.95
CA SER A 235 12.12 -7.54 -8.15
C SER A 235 11.24 -7.50 -6.89
N VAL A 236 11.80 -6.99 -5.80
CA VAL A 236 11.00 -6.58 -4.63
C VAL A 236 10.22 -5.30 -4.95
N SER A 237 9.16 -5.01 -4.19
CA SER A 237 8.46 -3.74 -4.37
C SER A 237 9.32 -2.54 -3.92
N PRO A 238 9.05 -1.33 -4.46
CA PRO A 238 9.70 -0.10 -4.01
C PRO A 238 9.66 0.14 -2.50
N MET A 239 8.56 -0.26 -1.85
CA MET A 239 8.41 -0.18 -0.39
C MET A 239 9.49 -1.01 0.32
N VAL A 240 9.67 -2.26 -0.10
CA VAL A 240 10.66 -3.18 0.48
C VAL A 240 12.08 -2.69 0.17
N ALA A 241 12.32 -2.23 -1.06
CA ALA A 241 13.62 -1.70 -1.47
C ALA A 241 14.07 -0.56 -0.56
N VAL A 242 13.29 0.53 -0.44
CA VAL A 242 13.65 1.68 0.41
C VAL A 242 13.81 1.26 1.86
N ALA A 243 12.91 0.44 2.39
CA ALA A 243 12.97 0.00 3.77
C ALA A 243 14.26 -0.79 4.10
N ARG A 244 14.70 -1.67 3.18
CA ARG A 244 15.98 -2.39 3.32
C ARG A 244 17.18 -1.44 3.26
N PHE A 245 17.16 -0.43 2.39
CA PHE A 245 18.21 0.59 2.36
C PHE A 245 18.27 1.41 3.64
N VAL A 246 17.12 1.84 4.17
CA VAL A 246 17.06 2.56 5.46
C VAL A 246 17.70 1.74 6.58
N LYS A 247 17.36 0.45 6.67
CA LYS A 247 17.94 -0.46 7.67
C LYS A 247 19.41 -0.81 7.43
N ALA A 248 19.88 -0.72 6.19
CA ALA A 248 21.29 -0.88 5.87
C ALA A 248 22.12 0.37 6.24
N GLU A 249 21.52 1.56 6.21
CA GLU A 249 22.13 2.81 6.66
C GLU A 249 22.11 2.97 8.19
N ASP A 250 21.01 2.58 8.84
CA ASP A 250 20.83 2.59 10.29
C ASP A 250 20.32 1.23 10.78
N GLU A 251 21.22 0.45 11.40
CA GLU A 251 20.92 -0.91 11.90
C GLU A 251 19.84 -0.92 13.00
N ASN A 252 19.57 0.21 13.66
CA ASN A 252 18.52 0.34 14.67
C ASN A 252 17.22 0.90 14.09
N ALA A 253 17.14 1.10 12.77
CA ALA A 253 15.98 1.67 12.12
C ALA A 253 14.75 0.77 12.27
N LYS A 254 13.66 1.41 12.65
CA LYS A 254 12.29 0.90 12.55
C LYS A 254 11.61 1.63 11.40
N VAL A 255 10.96 0.90 10.50
CA VAL A 255 10.40 1.48 9.27
C VAL A 255 8.89 1.36 9.26
N VAL A 256 8.20 2.49 9.07
CA VAL A 256 6.76 2.57 8.90
C VAL A 256 6.45 3.00 7.48
N PHE A 257 5.76 2.17 6.72
CA PHE A 257 5.27 2.54 5.40
C PHE A 257 3.91 3.21 5.50
N ILE A 258 3.71 4.28 4.72
CA ILE A 258 2.47 5.04 4.69
C ILE A 258 2.00 5.10 3.24
N GLY A 259 0.83 4.53 2.94
CA GLY A 259 0.35 4.44 1.56
C GLY A 259 -1.15 4.21 1.39
N PRO A 260 -1.64 4.03 0.16
CA PRO A 260 -3.07 3.87 -0.10
C PRO A 260 -3.55 2.40 -0.05
N CYS A 261 -2.68 1.44 0.27
CA CYS A 261 -2.92 0.03 0.00
C CYS A 261 -2.92 -0.84 1.26
N VAL A 262 -4.06 -1.49 1.53
CA VAL A 262 -4.18 -2.50 2.60
C VAL A 262 -3.32 -3.74 2.32
N ALA A 263 -3.15 -4.12 1.05
CA ALA A 263 -2.37 -5.30 0.68
C ALA A 263 -0.88 -5.17 1.04
N LYS A 264 -0.36 -3.94 1.21
CA LYS A 264 1.00 -3.70 1.68
C LYS A 264 1.20 -4.16 3.12
N LYS A 265 0.15 -4.16 3.95
CA LYS A 265 0.18 -4.78 5.29
C LYS A 265 0.51 -6.27 5.17
N THR A 266 -0.16 -6.98 4.26
CA THR A 266 0.11 -8.40 3.99
C THR A 266 1.53 -8.61 3.43
N GLU A 267 1.97 -7.79 2.47
CA GLU A 267 3.32 -7.89 1.89
C GLU A 267 4.42 -7.73 2.95
N ALA A 268 4.29 -6.74 3.83
CA ALA A 268 5.24 -6.48 4.91
C ALA A 268 5.37 -7.64 5.90
N LYS A 269 4.36 -8.51 6.01
CA LYS A 269 4.38 -9.68 6.91
C LYS A 269 4.73 -10.99 6.20
N LEU A 270 5.04 -10.97 4.89
CA LEU A 270 5.50 -12.18 4.20
C LEU A 270 6.82 -12.68 4.81
N PRO A 271 6.99 -14.00 5.06
CA PRO A 271 8.17 -14.54 5.73
C PRO A 271 9.52 -14.10 5.13
N GLU A 272 9.56 -13.91 3.80
CA GLU A 272 10.74 -13.50 3.04
C GLU A 272 10.95 -11.98 2.94
N LEU A 273 9.97 -11.16 3.37
CA LEU A 273 10.02 -9.69 3.32
C LEU A 273 9.86 -9.03 4.71
N ARG A 274 9.59 -9.82 5.76
CA ARG A 274 9.33 -9.34 7.14
C ARG A 274 10.50 -8.57 7.76
N ASP A 275 11.68 -8.65 7.17
CA ASP A 275 12.86 -7.90 7.58
C ASP A 275 12.73 -6.40 7.27
N ALA A 276 11.95 -6.04 6.25
CA ALA A 276 11.97 -4.71 5.66
C ALA A 276 11.13 -3.69 6.46
N VAL A 277 9.82 -3.92 6.62
CA VAL A 277 8.87 -2.93 7.16
C VAL A 277 8.25 -3.44 8.47
N ASP A 278 8.26 -2.61 9.51
CA ASP A 278 7.75 -2.95 10.84
C ASP A 278 6.22 -2.74 10.93
N CYS A 279 5.71 -1.59 10.45
CA CYS A 279 4.28 -1.26 10.41
C CYS A 279 3.86 -0.61 9.08
N VAL A 280 2.59 -0.77 8.71
CA VAL A 280 1.99 -0.18 7.51
C VAL A 280 0.74 0.60 7.87
N LEU A 281 0.76 1.90 7.58
CA LEU A 281 -0.37 2.80 7.69
C LEU A 281 -0.97 3.13 6.32
N THR A 282 -2.28 3.26 6.31
CA THR A 282 -3.04 3.82 5.19
C THR A 282 -3.14 5.34 5.31
N PHE A 283 -3.46 6.05 4.22
CA PHE A 283 -3.71 7.50 4.32
C PHE A 283 -4.93 7.83 5.19
N GLU A 284 -5.95 6.97 5.20
CA GLU A 284 -7.09 7.08 6.14
C GLU A 284 -6.63 7.00 7.61
N GLU A 285 -5.74 6.06 7.94
CA GLU A 285 -5.19 5.93 9.29
C GLU A 285 -4.29 7.10 9.66
N LEU A 286 -3.44 7.59 8.73
CA LEU A 286 -2.61 8.77 8.97
C LEU A 286 -3.45 10.04 9.19
N ALA A 287 -4.53 10.23 8.44
CA ALA A 287 -5.42 11.38 8.64
C ALA A 287 -6.04 11.37 10.05
N ALA A 288 -6.41 10.20 10.57
CA ALA A 288 -6.92 10.07 11.93
C ALA A 288 -5.83 10.39 12.99
N ILE A 289 -4.57 10.03 12.73
CA ILE A 289 -3.45 10.41 13.59
C ILE A 289 -3.24 11.93 13.57
N PHE A 290 -3.24 12.58 12.40
CA PHE A 290 -3.15 14.04 12.33
C PHE A 290 -4.27 14.74 13.08
N GLU A 291 -5.51 14.26 12.95
CA GLU A 291 -6.66 14.81 13.68
C GLU A 291 -6.50 14.65 15.20
N ALA A 292 -6.08 13.47 15.67
CA ALA A 292 -5.86 13.18 17.09
C ALA A 292 -4.79 14.08 17.72
N TYR A 293 -3.70 14.33 17.01
CA TYR A 293 -2.62 15.20 17.45
C TYR A 293 -2.89 16.69 17.19
N LYS A 294 -4.07 17.03 16.62
CA LYS A 294 -4.44 18.39 16.21
C LYS A 294 -3.39 19.03 15.30
N LEU A 295 -2.78 18.20 14.45
CA LEU A 295 -1.78 18.62 13.49
C LEU A 295 -2.48 18.96 12.17
N GLU A 296 -2.33 20.20 11.74
CA GLU A 296 -2.92 20.70 10.49
C GLU A 296 -1.80 20.95 9.46
N PRO A 297 -1.52 20.00 8.55
CA PRO A 297 -0.38 20.12 7.63
C PRO A 297 -0.37 21.42 6.82
N GLY A 298 -1.53 21.92 6.39
CA GLY A 298 -1.64 23.15 5.60
C GLY A 298 -1.17 24.43 6.31
N LYS A 299 -1.00 24.41 7.63
CA LYS A 299 -0.51 25.55 8.44
C LYS A 299 0.99 25.47 8.74
N ILE A 300 1.66 24.40 8.33
CA ILE A 300 3.07 24.18 8.63
C ILE A 300 3.92 25.00 7.65
N GLU A 301 4.87 25.77 8.19
CA GLU A 301 5.89 26.43 7.39
C GLU A 301 6.95 25.41 6.95
N VAL A 302 7.33 25.46 5.68
CA VAL A 302 8.24 24.49 5.08
C VAL A 302 9.60 25.10 4.85
N GLU A 303 10.64 24.42 5.33
CA GLU A 303 12.04 24.77 5.06
C GLU A 303 12.78 23.70 4.25
N MET A 304 12.20 22.50 4.09
CA MET A 304 12.89 21.32 3.53
C MET A 304 12.26 20.89 2.20
N PRO A 305 12.94 21.07 1.05
CA PRO A 305 12.43 20.60 -0.24
C PRO A 305 12.50 19.07 -0.34
N MET A 306 11.56 18.47 -1.10
CA MET A 306 11.58 17.04 -1.43
C MET A 306 12.19 16.80 -2.83
N THR A 307 13.44 16.32 -2.86
CA THR A 307 14.22 16.13 -4.10
C THR A 307 14.77 14.72 -4.26
N ASP A 308 14.27 13.75 -3.49
CA ASP A 308 14.88 12.42 -3.39
C ASP A 308 14.61 11.57 -4.65
N ALA A 309 13.47 11.78 -5.32
CA ALA A 309 12.99 10.93 -6.40
C ALA A 309 12.87 11.63 -7.76
N SER A 310 13.00 10.83 -8.82
CA SER A 310 12.77 11.28 -10.20
C SER A 310 11.28 11.42 -10.53
N HIS A 311 10.98 12.01 -11.69
CA HIS A 311 9.61 12.00 -12.25
C HIS A 311 9.13 10.55 -12.44
N ASP A 312 9.95 9.69 -13.04
CA ASP A 312 9.63 8.28 -13.28
C ASP A 312 9.27 7.53 -12.00
N GLY A 313 10.00 7.75 -10.91
CA GLY A 313 9.69 7.13 -9.62
C GLY A 313 8.37 7.59 -9.02
N ARG A 314 7.97 8.85 -9.23
CA ARG A 314 6.73 9.42 -8.68
C ARG A 314 5.48 8.95 -9.43
N ILE A 315 5.54 8.80 -10.76
CA ILE A 315 4.40 8.35 -11.58
C ILE A 315 4.01 6.88 -11.35
N TYR A 316 4.82 6.07 -10.64
CA TYR A 316 4.44 4.72 -10.18
C TYR A 316 3.10 4.68 -9.42
N ALA A 317 2.66 5.82 -8.90
CA ALA A 317 1.41 5.95 -8.18
C ALA A 317 0.16 5.59 -9.00
N HIS A 318 0.19 5.68 -10.33
CA HIS A 318 -0.97 5.44 -11.18
C HIS A 318 -0.71 4.38 -12.26
N THR A 319 -1.80 3.83 -12.81
CA THR A 319 -1.73 2.82 -13.88
C THR A 319 -0.96 3.36 -15.08
N GLY A 320 -0.05 2.55 -15.63
CA GLY A 320 0.78 2.90 -16.77
C GLY A 320 2.07 3.64 -16.39
N GLY A 321 2.17 4.16 -15.16
CA GLY A 321 3.35 4.87 -14.69
C GLY A 321 4.58 3.97 -14.60
N VAL A 322 4.41 2.73 -14.11
CA VAL A 322 5.49 1.73 -14.03
C VAL A 322 5.99 1.37 -15.43
N SER A 323 5.08 1.07 -16.37
CA SER A 323 5.46 0.78 -17.75
C SER A 323 6.13 1.97 -18.43
N SER A 324 5.67 3.19 -18.17
CA SER A 324 6.25 4.41 -18.74
C SER A 324 7.68 4.63 -18.25
N ALA A 325 7.90 4.52 -16.94
CA ALA A 325 9.22 4.67 -16.32
C ALA A 325 10.22 3.63 -16.83
N ILE A 326 9.80 2.35 -16.89
CA ILE A 326 10.67 1.27 -17.35
C ILE A 326 10.92 1.37 -18.85
N SER A 327 9.91 1.69 -19.66
CA SER A 327 10.07 1.92 -21.11
C SER A 327 11.03 3.07 -21.40
N THR A 328 10.94 4.16 -20.65
CA THR A 328 11.86 5.30 -20.76
C THR A 328 13.29 4.87 -20.46
N SER A 329 13.48 4.15 -19.35
CA SER A 329 14.78 3.60 -18.96
C SER A 329 15.34 2.61 -19.98
N ILE A 330 14.51 1.73 -20.54
CA ILE A 330 14.92 0.79 -21.60
C ILE A 330 15.34 1.54 -22.86
N ARG A 331 14.61 2.58 -23.29
CA ARG A 331 14.98 3.38 -24.47
C ARG A 331 16.31 4.09 -24.28
N SER A 332 16.60 4.58 -23.08
CA SER A 332 17.90 5.18 -22.74
C SER A 332 19.03 4.15 -22.75
N LEU A 333 18.76 2.90 -22.38
CA LEU A 333 19.76 1.80 -22.35
C LEU A 333 19.95 1.09 -23.71
N ASN A 334 18.87 0.90 -24.48
CA ASN A 334 18.85 0.24 -25.78
C ASN A 334 17.75 0.83 -26.70
N PRO A 335 18.08 1.87 -27.50
CA PRO A 335 17.09 2.59 -28.32
C PRO A 335 16.41 1.76 -29.41
N ASN A 336 16.97 0.61 -29.79
CA ASN A 336 16.53 -0.18 -30.95
C ASN A 336 15.52 -1.27 -30.60
N LEU A 337 15.21 -1.47 -29.32
CA LEU A 337 14.30 -2.52 -28.88
C LEU A 337 12.85 -2.04 -28.96
N ASP A 338 12.01 -2.74 -29.73
CA ASP A 338 10.58 -2.46 -29.80
C ASP A 338 9.88 -2.93 -28.51
N ILE A 339 9.14 -2.03 -27.85
CA ILE A 339 8.44 -2.31 -26.60
C ILE A 339 6.95 -2.15 -26.84
N LYS A 340 6.23 -3.27 -26.76
CA LYS A 340 4.77 -3.35 -26.86
C LYS A 340 4.21 -3.55 -25.47
N ILE A 341 3.62 -2.47 -24.95
CA ILE A 341 3.14 -2.38 -23.56
C ILE A 341 1.66 -2.75 -23.49
N ARG A 342 1.30 -3.56 -22.51
CA ARG A 342 -0.09 -3.77 -22.09
C ARG A 342 -0.20 -3.52 -20.59
N HIS A 343 -1.08 -2.61 -20.19
CA HIS A 343 -1.39 -2.38 -18.77
C HIS A 343 -2.81 -2.87 -18.43
N GLY A 344 -2.97 -3.42 -17.23
CA GLY A 344 -4.25 -3.77 -16.65
C GLY A 344 -4.66 -2.75 -15.60
N ASN A 345 -5.83 -2.12 -15.78
CA ASN A 345 -6.39 -1.17 -14.85
C ASN A 345 -7.51 -1.79 -14.02
N GLY A 346 -7.20 -2.24 -12.81
CA GLY A 346 -8.12 -2.99 -11.96
C GLY A 346 -8.01 -4.50 -12.14
N ILE A 347 -8.52 -5.25 -11.15
CA ILE A 347 -8.44 -6.73 -11.12
C ILE A 347 -9.06 -7.36 -12.37
N LYS A 348 -10.19 -6.82 -12.86
CA LYS A 348 -10.90 -7.36 -14.02
C LYS A 348 -10.04 -7.34 -15.29
N GLU A 349 -9.44 -6.19 -15.61
CA GLU A 349 -8.55 -6.06 -16.77
C GLU A 349 -7.26 -6.87 -16.58
N CYS A 350 -6.69 -6.83 -15.38
CA CYS A 350 -5.52 -7.66 -15.07
C CYS A 350 -5.80 -9.15 -15.31
N LYS A 351 -6.96 -9.66 -14.88
CA LYS A 351 -7.38 -11.04 -15.12
C LYS A 351 -7.51 -11.35 -16.61
N GLN A 352 -8.15 -10.46 -17.39
CA GLN A 352 -8.27 -10.61 -18.84
C GLN A 352 -6.90 -10.70 -19.52
N ILE A 353 -5.93 -9.91 -19.07
CA ILE A 353 -4.56 -9.96 -19.58
C ILE A 353 -3.91 -11.30 -19.24
N LEU A 354 -3.99 -11.75 -17.98
CA LEU A 354 -3.43 -13.05 -17.59
C LEU A 354 -4.08 -14.22 -18.35
N ASP A 355 -5.39 -14.17 -18.57
CA ASP A 355 -6.12 -15.17 -19.36
C ASP A 355 -5.66 -15.17 -20.83
N ALA A 356 -5.43 -13.99 -21.43
CA ALA A 356 -4.90 -13.87 -22.79
C ALA A 356 -3.47 -14.42 -22.91
N ILE A 357 -2.64 -14.25 -21.87
CA ILE A 357 -1.29 -14.81 -21.80
C ILE A 357 -1.33 -16.34 -21.80
N GLU A 358 -2.19 -16.95 -20.97
CA GLU A 358 -2.32 -18.42 -20.92
C GLU A 358 -2.84 -19.02 -22.23
N GLN A 359 -3.67 -18.26 -22.96
CA GLN A 359 -4.19 -18.66 -24.28
C GLN A 359 -3.17 -18.44 -25.41
N GLY A 360 -2.03 -17.79 -25.14
CA GLY A 360 -1.01 -17.49 -26.15
C GLY A 360 -1.37 -16.33 -27.09
N ASN A 361 -2.35 -15.51 -26.73
CA ASN A 361 -2.88 -14.40 -27.54
C ASN A 361 -2.41 -13.02 -27.06
N LEU A 362 -1.21 -12.96 -26.46
CA LEU A 362 -0.64 -11.69 -25.99
C LEU A 362 0.06 -10.96 -27.15
N GLU A 363 -0.47 -9.79 -27.53
CA GLU A 363 0.16 -8.88 -28.49
C GLU A 363 1.04 -7.82 -27.80
N ALA A 364 1.83 -8.24 -26.82
CA ALA A 364 2.70 -7.39 -26.01
C ALA A 364 3.95 -8.17 -25.56
N ASN A 365 5.06 -7.48 -25.36
CA ASN A 365 6.26 -8.04 -24.73
C ASN A 365 6.48 -7.51 -23.31
N PHE A 366 5.73 -6.48 -22.89
CA PHE A 366 5.82 -5.91 -21.56
C PHE A 366 4.43 -5.72 -20.96
N VAL A 367 4.20 -6.28 -19.77
CA VAL A 367 2.87 -6.30 -19.14
C VAL A 367 2.91 -5.72 -17.73
N GLU A 368 2.09 -4.70 -17.46
CA GLU A 368 1.85 -4.15 -16.13
C GLU A 368 0.44 -4.52 -15.64
N GLY A 369 0.31 -4.86 -14.36
CA GLY A 369 -0.97 -5.10 -13.71
C GLY A 369 -1.12 -4.31 -12.41
N MET A 370 -2.10 -3.40 -12.39
CA MET A 370 -2.51 -2.69 -11.18
C MET A 370 -3.89 -3.17 -10.75
N ALA A 371 -4.01 -3.75 -9.55
CA ALA A 371 -5.27 -4.30 -9.07
C ALA A 371 -6.35 -3.25 -8.77
N CYS A 372 -5.97 -2.00 -8.50
CA CYS A 372 -6.90 -0.91 -8.24
C CYS A 372 -7.11 -0.07 -9.51
N ILE A 373 -8.34 0.39 -9.74
CA ILE A 373 -8.66 1.30 -10.85
C ILE A 373 -7.96 2.64 -10.61
N GLY A 374 -7.15 3.07 -11.57
CA GLY A 374 -6.28 4.24 -11.51
C GLY A 374 -4.89 3.95 -10.93
N GLY A 375 -4.61 2.72 -10.45
CA GLY A 375 -3.34 2.38 -9.81
C GLY A 375 -3.37 2.58 -8.30
N CYS A 376 -2.23 2.88 -7.69
CA CYS A 376 -2.12 3.09 -6.24
C CYS A 376 -2.96 4.29 -5.75
N VAL A 377 -3.09 5.36 -6.54
CA VAL A 377 -4.03 6.47 -6.26
C VAL A 377 -5.48 6.00 -6.15
N GLY A 378 -5.79 4.83 -6.72
CA GLY A 378 -7.06 4.13 -6.62
C GLY A 378 -7.24 3.23 -5.39
N GLY A 379 -6.21 3.09 -4.57
CA GLY A 379 -6.14 2.13 -3.46
C GLY A 379 -7.24 2.29 -2.41
N PRO A 380 -7.53 1.23 -1.63
CA PRO A 380 -8.63 1.22 -0.66
C PRO A 380 -8.45 2.19 0.52
N GLY A 381 -7.22 2.60 0.82
CA GLY A 381 -6.88 3.52 1.91
C GLY A 381 -6.72 4.98 1.48
N LYS A 382 -7.16 5.34 0.26
CA LYS A 382 -7.13 6.72 -0.24
C LYS A 382 -8.18 7.62 0.41
N LEU A 383 -7.97 8.93 0.35
CA LEU A 383 -8.87 9.95 0.88
C LEU A 383 -9.65 10.71 -0.21
N ILE A 384 -9.12 10.73 -1.43
CA ILE A 384 -9.65 11.50 -2.56
C ILE A 384 -10.03 10.61 -3.76
N ASP A 385 -10.72 11.19 -4.74
CA ASP A 385 -11.01 10.52 -6.00
C ASP A 385 -9.70 10.18 -6.76
N PRO A 386 -9.59 9.00 -7.40
CA PRO A 386 -8.37 8.59 -8.09
C PRO A 386 -7.92 9.57 -9.16
N ASN A 387 -8.84 10.21 -9.88
CA ASN A 387 -8.48 11.15 -10.95
C ASN A 387 -7.85 12.43 -10.40
N ILE A 388 -8.30 12.87 -9.22
CA ILE A 388 -7.69 14.00 -8.52
C ILE A 388 -6.30 13.59 -8.04
N GLY A 389 -6.17 12.37 -7.49
CA GLY A 389 -4.89 11.82 -7.06
C GLY A 389 -3.87 11.70 -8.20
N THR A 390 -4.28 11.20 -9.38
CA THR A 390 -3.42 11.13 -10.57
C THR A 390 -2.89 12.52 -10.94
N LYS A 391 -3.77 13.52 -11.06
CA LYS A 391 -3.35 14.89 -11.41
C LYS A 391 -2.39 15.50 -10.39
N ALA A 392 -2.61 15.24 -9.10
CA ALA A 392 -1.74 15.74 -8.03
C ALA A 392 -0.34 15.09 -8.12
N VAL A 393 -0.29 13.78 -8.34
CA VAL A 393 0.97 13.05 -8.55
C VAL A 393 1.70 13.57 -9.79
N ASP A 394 1.01 13.73 -10.92
CA ASP A 394 1.62 14.21 -12.16
C ASP A 394 2.21 15.61 -11.96
N THR A 395 1.47 16.51 -11.32
CA THR A 395 1.93 17.87 -10.99
C THR A 395 3.18 17.84 -10.11
N PHE A 396 3.25 16.91 -9.14
CA PHE A 396 4.41 16.76 -8.28
C PHE A 396 5.61 16.13 -9.00
N ALA A 397 5.37 15.16 -9.88
CA ALA A 397 6.39 14.53 -10.71
C ALA A 397 6.98 15.54 -11.72
N GLU A 398 6.18 16.45 -12.27
CA GLU A 398 6.64 17.52 -13.16
C GLU A 398 7.61 18.48 -12.47
N LYS A 399 7.50 18.66 -11.14
CA LYS A 399 8.44 19.47 -10.35
C LYS A 399 9.78 18.78 -10.08
N SER A 400 9.91 17.48 -10.34
CA SER A 400 11.16 16.74 -10.10
C SER A 400 12.31 17.32 -10.92
N GLN A 401 13.47 17.51 -10.28
CA GLN A 401 14.70 17.95 -10.94
C GLN A 401 15.26 16.88 -11.88
N VAL A 402 15.18 15.61 -11.46
CA VAL A 402 15.54 14.44 -12.28
C VAL A 402 14.28 13.92 -12.95
N LYS A 403 14.33 13.71 -14.27
CA LYS A 403 13.20 13.17 -15.03
C LYS A 403 13.23 11.64 -15.11
N GLU A 404 14.35 11.08 -15.52
CA GLU A 404 14.48 9.65 -15.75
C GLU A 404 15.08 8.93 -14.55
N ALA A 405 14.55 7.75 -14.21
CA ALA A 405 15.07 6.92 -13.11
C ALA A 405 16.56 6.58 -13.29
N VAL A 406 16.98 6.28 -14.54
CA VAL A 406 18.38 6.01 -14.90
C VAL A 406 19.32 7.20 -14.67
N SER A 407 18.80 8.40 -14.48
CA SER A 407 19.57 9.62 -14.22
C SER A 407 19.58 10.01 -12.74
N ASN A 408 18.91 9.26 -11.85
CA ASN A 408 18.91 9.55 -10.42
C ASN A 408 20.20 9.04 -9.76
N GLU A 409 21.16 9.94 -9.54
CA GLU A 409 22.44 9.62 -8.89
C GLU A 409 22.28 9.20 -7.43
N ALA A 410 21.31 9.74 -6.69
CA ALA A 410 21.07 9.33 -5.31
C ALA A 410 20.66 7.85 -5.23
N ALA A 411 19.78 7.42 -6.13
CA ALA A 411 19.38 6.01 -6.26
C ALA A 411 20.57 5.11 -6.61
N LYS A 412 21.41 5.51 -7.59
CA LYS A 412 22.60 4.75 -7.99
C LYS A 412 23.61 4.60 -6.85
N ILE A 413 23.90 5.69 -6.14
CA ILE A 413 24.86 5.70 -5.03
C ILE A 413 24.39 4.74 -3.93
N LEU A 414 23.11 4.76 -3.57
CA LEU A 414 22.56 3.85 -2.56
C LEU A 414 22.65 2.38 -2.99
N VAL A 415 22.28 2.07 -4.23
CA VAL A 415 22.36 0.70 -4.77
C VAL A 415 23.80 0.20 -4.76
N GLU A 416 24.76 1.00 -5.25
CA GLU A 416 26.16 0.59 -5.31
C GLU A 416 26.79 0.46 -3.91
N LYS A 417 26.48 1.41 -3.00
CA LYS A 417 27.00 1.42 -1.63
C LYS A 417 26.56 0.19 -0.82
N TYR A 418 25.34 -0.30 -1.05
CA TYR A 418 24.73 -1.37 -0.26
C TYR A 418 24.43 -2.65 -1.06
N LYS A 419 25.01 -2.82 -2.25
CA LYS A 419 24.80 -4.01 -3.11
C LYS A 419 25.04 -5.35 -2.41
N ASP A 420 25.95 -5.39 -1.44
CA ASP A 420 26.31 -6.60 -0.68
C ASP A 420 25.41 -6.82 0.56
N LYS A 421 24.59 -5.82 0.93
CA LYS A 421 23.71 -5.85 2.11
C LYS A 421 22.21 -5.89 1.75
N VAL A 422 21.82 -5.30 0.62
CA VAL A 422 20.43 -5.14 0.22
C VAL A 422 20.13 -5.99 -1.01
N GLU A 423 19.27 -6.99 -0.82
CA GLU A 423 18.76 -7.80 -1.92
C GLU A 423 17.50 -7.15 -2.51
N LEU A 424 17.57 -6.79 -3.79
CA LEU A 424 16.43 -6.26 -4.56
C LEU A 424 15.64 -7.33 -5.32
N THR A 425 16.02 -8.59 -5.15
CA THR A 425 15.32 -9.77 -5.67
C THR A 425 14.51 -10.43 -4.56
N SER A 426 13.39 -11.02 -4.94
CA SER A 426 12.61 -11.93 -4.11
C SER A 426 12.55 -13.28 -4.81
N PRO A 427 13.43 -14.23 -4.44
CA PRO A 427 13.57 -15.52 -5.14
C PRO A 427 12.36 -16.45 -4.98
N LYS A 428 11.37 -16.07 -4.15
CA LYS A 428 10.20 -16.89 -3.81
C LYS A 428 8.85 -16.19 -3.94
N MET A 429 8.82 -14.90 -4.29
CA MET A 429 7.53 -14.23 -4.50
C MET A 429 6.75 -14.91 -5.60
#